data_AF-A0ABD1D767-F1
#
_entry.id   AF-A0ABD1D767-F1
#
_cell.length_a   1.000
_cell.length_b   1.000
_cell.length_c   1.000
_cell.angle_alpha   90.00
_cell.angle_beta   90.00
_cell.angle_gamma   90.00
#
_symmetry.space_group_name_H-M   'P 1'
#
loop_
_entity.id
_entity.type
_entity.pdbx_description
1 polymer ?
#
loop_
_entity_poly.entity_id
_entity_poly.type
_entity_poly.pdbx_seq_one_letter_code
_entity_poly.pdbx_strand_id
1 'polypeptide(L)'
;MAPPQWIHCNHCYYLFSRKDRKFYQTSCLHVLCRNCTVHTNRGQLCPICQRQGLKFHEIANEMDPKEKALYNPEPFKPIEAASKSIIFQMKQKKHLILQLETTGEKLHKADQMEQQMRAKIVDYQRKFDKCREQRKSLQEAIRQSQSAGLSPESAELLLQSRGSRVRPPTQGQSNSSSGEEFFDSDRQSRRSRGSQRSRDSFLDMRKDSSTSSDSSSSRPRSVDFGSTPSSNVSPSASRISDQLHRMQIKRP
;
A
#
# COMPACT_ATOMS: atom_id res chain seq x y z
N MET A 1 -12.80 0.80 -45.71
CA MET A 1 -11.84 1.78 -45.15
C MET A 1 -11.67 2.89 -46.17
N ALA A 2 -12.13 4.11 -45.88
CA ALA A 2 -11.88 5.25 -46.76
C ALA A 2 -10.36 5.47 -46.90
N PRO A 3 -9.85 5.77 -48.10
CA PRO A 3 -8.42 6.00 -48.27
C PRO A 3 -8.00 7.21 -47.42
N PRO A 4 -6.86 7.13 -46.71
CA PRO A 4 -6.38 8.23 -45.87
C PRO A 4 -6.19 9.49 -46.73
N GLN A 5 -7.01 10.51 -46.45
CA GLN A 5 -7.07 11.74 -47.26
C GLN A 5 -5.91 12.71 -46.99
N TRP A 6 -5.12 12.46 -45.94
CA TRP A 6 -4.03 13.34 -45.52
C TRP A 6 -2.67 12.94 -46.11
N ILE A 7 -2.52 11.72 -46.62
CA ILE A 7 -1.25 11.27 -47.21
C ILE A 7 -1.08 11.94 -48.57
N HIS A 8 0.04 12.66 -48.74
CA HIS A 8 0.37 13.39 -49.95
C HIS A 8 1.88 13.42 -50.18
N CYS A 9 2.28 13.85 -51.37
CA CYS A 9 3.68 14.07 -51.67
C CYS A 9 4.11 15.39 -51.04
N ASN A 10 5.14 15.39 -50.19
CA ASN A 10 5.67 16.59 -49.53
C ASN A 10 6.29 17.61 -50.50
N HIS A 11 6.51 17.25 -51.78
CA HIS A 11 7.07 18.16 -52.78
C HIS A 11 6.01 18.79 -53.69
N CYS A 12 5.08 17.99 -54.24
CA CYS A 12 4.08 18.47 -55.19
C CYS A 12 2.63 18.45 -54.66
N TYR A 13 2.44 18.08 -53.39
CA TYR A 13 1.14 17.99 -52.71
C TYR A 13 0.11 17.06 -53.36
N TYR A 14 0.53 16.22 -54.30
CA TYR A 14 -0.34 15.23 -54.93
C TYR A 14 -0.81 14.20 -53.90
N LEU A 15 -2.12 14.01 -53.81
CA LEU A 15 -2.79 13.17 -52.80
C LEU A 15 -2.68 11.68 -53.13
N PHE A 16 -2.35 10.87 -52.12
CA PHE A 16 -2.27 9.41 -52.25
C PHE A 16 -3.62 8.77 -52.59
N SER A 17 -4.73 9.35 -52.10
CA SER A 17 -6.09 8.85 -52.30
C SER A 17 -6.51 8.74 -53.77
N ARG A 18 -5.86 9.48 -54.68
CA ARG A 18 -6.11 9.44 -56.12
C ARG A 18 -5.58 8.18 -56.81
N LYS A 19 -4.67 7.42 -56.17
CA LYS A 19 -4.12 6.13 -56.65
C LYS A 19 -3.45 6.11 -58.03
N ASP A 20 -3.24 7.25 -58.71
CA ASP A 20 -2.59 7.27 -60.03
C ASP A 20 -1.06 7.14 -59.98
N ARG A 21 -0.46 7.20 -58.79
CA ARG A 21 1.00 7.23 -58.61
C ARG A 21 1.44 6.36 -57.44
N LYS A 22 2.61 5.74 -57.58
CA LYS A 22 3.32 5.12 -56.46
C LYS A 22 3.93 6.20 -55.56
N PHE A 23 3.95 5.93 -54.27
CA PHE A 23 4.53 6.81 -53.26
C PHE A 23 5.63 6.08 -52.50
N TYR A 24 6.64 6.84 -52.10
CA TYR A 24 7.80 6.34 -51.37
C TYR A 24 8.01 7.17 -50.11
N GLN A 25 8.19 6.50 -48.98
CA GLN A 25 8.68 7.10 -47.76
C GLN A 25 10.20 7.08 -47.76
N THR A 26 10.81 8.21 -47.44
CA THR A 26 12.27 8.33 -47.30
C THR A 26 12.72 8.00 -45.87
N SER A 27 14.00 7.70 -45.66
CA SER A 27 14.62 7.53 -44.34
C SER A 27 14.53 8.75 -43.42
N CYS A 28 14.19 9.93 -43.96
CA CYS A 28 13.90 11.15 -43.20
C CYS A 28 12.40 11.40 -42.99
N LEU A 29 11.55 10.38 -43.23
CA LEU A 29 10.10 10.39 -43.06
C LEU A 29 9.33 11.35 -43.97
N HIS A 30 9.96 11.89 -45.01
CA HIS A 30 9.24 12.62 -46.07
C HIS A 30 8.67 11.64 -47.10
N VAL A 31 7.47 11.94 -47.58
CA VAL A 31 6.74 11.15 -48.57
C VAL A 31 6.87 11.80 -49.95
N LEU A 32 7.31 11.04 -50.95
CA LEU A 32 7.49 11.51 -52.33
C LEU A 32 6.73 10.62 -53.31
N CYS A 33 6.01 11.20 -54.27
CA CYS A 33 5.45 10.42 -55.38
C CYS A 33 6.57 10.03 -56.37
N ARG A 34 6.33 8.98 -57.18
CA ARG A 34 7.26 8.50 -58.20
C ARG A 34 7.81 9.59 -59.13
N ASN A 35 7.01 10.63 -59.41
CA ASN A 35 7.45 11.71 -60.30
C ASN A 35 8.38 12.69 -59.59
N CYS A 36 8.28 12.80 -58.26
CA CYS A 36 9.10 13.73 -57.48
C CYS A 36 10.40 13.09 -56.97
N THR A 37 10.56 11.77 -57.06
CA THR A 37 11.83 11.10 -56.70
C THR A 37 12.98 11.52 -57.62
N VAL A 38 12.70 12.05 -58.81
CA VAL A 38 13.74 12.61 -59.71
C VAL A 38 14.53 13.75 -59.06
N HIS A 39 13.91 14.54 -58.18
CA HIS A 39 14.53 15.67 -57.48
C HIS A 39 15.46 15.24 -56.34
N THR A 40 15.67 13.93 -56.13
CA THR A 40 16.49 13.40 -55.03
C THR A 40 17.94 13.15 -55.40
N ASN A 41 18.38 13.55 -56.61
CA ASN A 41 19.72 13.25 -57.15
C ASN A 41 20.09 11.76 -56.97
N ARG A 42 19.27 10.86 -57.55
CA ARG A 42 19.41 9.39 -57.43
C ARG A 42 19.40 8.90 -55.98
N GLY A 43 18.64 9.54 -55.10
CA GLY A 43 18.55 9.18 -53.69
C GLY A 43 19.66 9.72 -52.80
N GLN A 44 20.53 10.58 -53.33
CA GLN A 44 21.60 11.16 -52.52
C GLN A 44 21.10 12.26 -51.58
N LEU A 45 20.05 13.00 -51.92
CA LEU A 45 19.60 14.17 -51.16
C LEU A 45 18.07 14.26 -51.06
N CYS A 46 17.55 14.62 -49.88
CA CYS A 46 16.13 14.92 -49.70
C CYS A 46 15.76 16.28 -50.30
N PRO A 47 14.78 16.37 -51.22
CA PRO A 47 14.32 17.65 -51.75
C PRO A 47 13.59 18.51 -50.71
N ILE A 48 13.26 17.96 -49.54
CA ILE A 48 12.54 18.68 -48.46
C ILE A 48 13.49 19.16 -47.36
N CYS A 49 14.32 18.26 -46.83
CA CYS A 49 15.21 18.56 -45.69
C CYS A 49 16.71 18.47 -46.00
N GLN A 50 17.09 18.22 -47.26
CA GLN A 50 18.47 18.11 -47.74
C GLN A 50 19.34 17.05 -47.04
N ARG A 51 18.74 16.14 -46.26
CA ARG A 51 19.44 15.02 -45.65
C ARG A 51 20.04 14.11 -46.73
N GLN A 52 21.29 13.71 -46.52
CA GLN A 52 22.01 12.82 -47.42
C GLN A 52 21.68 11.34 -47.17
N GLY A 53 21.91 10.49 -48.18
CA GLY A 53 21.83 9.03 -48.03
C GLY A 53 20.40 8.54 -47.82
N LEU A 54 19.52 8.79 -48.79
CA LEU A 54 18.12 8.38 -48.67
C LEU A 54 17.95 6.90 -48.96
N LYS A 55 17.20 6.24 -48.08
CA LYS A 55 16.55 4.97 -48.38
C LYS A 55 15.10 5.24 -48.70
N PHE A 56 14.56 4.55 -49.71
CA PHE A 56 13.17 4.65 -50.12
C PHE A 56 12.46 3.34 -49.79
N HIS A 57 11.31 3.44 -49.15
CA HIS A 57 10.39 2.34 -48.94
C HIS A 57 9.08 2.68 -49.64
N GLU A 58 8.58 1.78 -50.49
CA GLU A 58 7.31 1.99 -51.18
C GLU A 58 6.16 1.93 -50.17
N ILE A 59 5.27 2.93 -50.20
CA ILE A 59 4.07 2.94 -49.37
C ILE A 59 3.06 1.97 -49.97
N ALA A 60 3.11 0.73 -49.49
CA ALA A 60 2.27 -0.38 -49.91
C ALA A 60 1.73 -1.17 -48.70
N ASN A 61 0.82 -2.12 -48.96
CA ASN A 61 0.28 -2.98 -47.92
C ASN A 61 1.32 -3.90 -47.28
N GLU A 62 2.41 -4.16 -48.00
CA GLU A 62 3.55 -5.04 -47.65
C GLU A 62 4.64 -4.34 -46.82
N MET A 63 4.44 -3.07 -46.42
CA MET A 63 5.37 -2.37 -45.53
C MET A 63 5.55 -3.08 -44.18
N ASP A 64 6.71 -2.88 -43.56
CA ASP A 64 6.96 -3.34 -42.20
C ASP A 64 5.86 -2.82 -41.25
N PRO A 65 5.35 -3.66 -40.31
CA PRO A 65 4.29 -3.26 -39.40
C PRO A 65 4.58 -1.96 -38.62
N LYS A 66 5.84 -1.68 -38.28
CA LYS A 66 6.23 -0.46 -37.56
C LYS A 66 6.11 0.79 -38.43
N GLU A 67 6.53 0.71 -39.69
CA GLU A 67 6.40 1.81 -40.65
C GLU A 67 4.94 2.02 -41.05
N LYS A 68 4.19 0.93 -41.23
CA LYS A 68 2.75 0.97 -41.51
C LYS A 68 1.94 1.63 -40.39
N ALA A 69 2.36 1.47 -39.13
CA ALA A 69 1.72 2.09 -37.99
C ALA A 69 1.72 3.64 -38.04
N LEU A 70 2.70 4.25 -38.72
CA LEU A 70 2.77 5.71 -38.91
C LEU A 70 1.61 6.25 -39.75
N TYR A 71 0.99 5.40 -40.57
CA TYR A 71 -0.13 5.74 -41.44
C TYR A 71 -1.49 5.37 -40.84
N ASN A 72 -1.52 4.95 -39.57
CA ASN A 72 -2.76 4.63 -38.88
C ASN A 72 -3.63 5.90 -38.77
N PRO A 73 -4.87 5.90 -39.30
CA PRO A 73 -5.77 7.05 -39.22
C PRO A 73 -6.22 7.38 -37.78
N GLU A 74 -6.07 6.44 -36.83
CA GLU A 74 -6.52 6.60 -35.45
C GLU A 74 -5.35 6.48 -34.45
N PRO A 75 -4.39 7.42 -34.44
CA PRO A 75 -3.27 7.38 -33.51
C PRO A 75 -3.69 7.61 -32.04
N PHE A 76 -4.89 8.17 -31.82
CA PHE A 76 -5.38 8.53 -30.49
C PHE A 76 -5.86 7.33 -29.67
N LYS A 77 -6.33 6.24 -30.28
CA LYS A 77 -6.84 5.08 -29.54
C LYS A 77 -5.78 4.42 -28.64
N PRO A 78 -4.55 4.14 -29.13
CA PRO A 78 -3.48 3.65 -28.26
C PRO A 78 -3.11 4.64 -27.16
N ILE A 79 -3.09 5.94 -27.45
CA ILE A 79 -2.76 6.99 -26.47
C ILE A 79 -3.83 7.04 -25.36
N GLU A 80 -5.10 6.96 -25.72
CA GLU A 80 -6.21 6.94 -24.77
C GLU A 80 -6.14 5.70 -23.86
N ALA A 81 -5.88 4.52 -24.43
CA ALA A 81 -5.71 3.29 -23.67
C ALA A 81 -4.50 3.36 -22.71
N ALA A 82 -3.38 3.91 -23.17
CA ALA A 82 -2.20 4.12 -22.35
C ALA A 82 -2.49 5.11 -21.21
N SER A 83 -3.18 6.22 -21.50
CA SER A 83 -3.58 7.22 -20.51
C SER A 83 -4.47 6.61 -19.41
N LYS A 84 -5.51 5.85 -19.79
CA LYS A 84 -6.38 5.14 -18.84
C LYS A 84 -5.58 4.18 -17.95
N SER A 85 -4.63 3.45 -18.54
CA SER A 85 -3.77 2.51 -17.82
C SER A 85 -2.87 3.23 -16.81
N ILE A 86 -2.26 4.35 -17.20
CA ILE A 86 -1.42 5.16 -16.32
C ILE A 86 -2.25 5.70 -15.15
N ILE A 87 -3.42 6.28 -15.41
CA ILE A 87 -4.30 6.81 -14.37
C ILE A 87 -4.71 5.72 -13.37
N PHE A 88 -5.09 4.55 -13.87
CA PHE A 88 -5.44 3.42 -13.03
C PHE A 88 -4.26 2.99 -12.14
N GLN A 89 -3.09 2.79 -12.74
CA GLN A 89 -1.89 2.38 -12.01
C GLN A 89 -1.47 3.41 -10.95
N MET A 90 -1.58 4.71 -11.24
CA MET A 90 -1.31 5.77 -10.27
C MET A 90 -2.28 5.70 -9.08
N LYS A 91 -3.58 5.49 -9.33
CA LYS A 91 -4.58 5.33 -8.26
C LYS A 91 -4.27 4.11 -7.38
N GLN A 92 -3.91 2.99 -7.99
CA GLN A 92 -3.53 1.77 -7.26
C GLN A 92 -2.28 1.97 -6.40
N LYS A 93 -1.24 2.61 -6.95
CA LYS A 93 -0.01 2.93 -6.20
C LYS A 93 -0.31 3.85 -5.01
N LYS A 94 -1.11 4.90 -5.22
CA LYS A 94 -1.52 5.80 -4.13
C LYS A 94 -2.27 5.04 -3.04
N HIS A 95 -3.21 4.17 -3.40
CA HIS A 95 -3.95 3.37 -2.43
C HIS A 95 -3.03 2.44 -1.63
N LEU A 96 -2.07 1.78 -2.29
CA LEU A 96 -1.10 0.91 -1.62
C LEU A 96 -0.25 1.68 -0.61
N ILE A 97 0.24 2.87 -0.97
CA ILE A 97 1.03 3.72 -0.06
C ILE A 97 0.22 4.06 1.20
N LEU A 98 -1.02 4.52 1.04
CA LEU A 98 -1.90 4.85 2.17
C LEU A 98 -2.16 3.64 3.08
N GLN A 99 -2.31 2.45 2.52
CA GLN A 99 -2.49 1.22 3.30
C GLN A 99 -1.23 0.84 4.06
N LEU A 100 -0.05 0.99 3.45
CA LEU A 100 1.23 0.73 4.11
C LEU A 100 1.46 1.70 5.27
N GLU A 101 1.19 2.98 5.08
CA GLU A 101 1.27 4.00 6.13
C GLU A 101 0.31 3.66 7.29
N THR A 102 -0.95 3.40 6.98
CA THR A 102 -1.97 3.03 7.99
C THR A 102 -1.57 1.76 8.75
N THR A 103 -1.01 0.77 8.06
CA THR A 103 -0.57 -0.48 8.68
C THR A 103 0.66 -0.26 9.54
N GLY A 104 1.60 0.57 9.09
CA GLY A 104 2.77 0.99 9.87
C GLY A 104 2.38 1.66 11.18
N GLU A 105 1.41 2.59 11.14
CA GLU A 105 0.89 3.24 12.34
C GLU A 105 0.25 2.24 13.32
N LYS A 106 -0.53 1.28 12.80
CA LYS A 106 -1.15 0.23 13.62
C LYS A 106 -0.12 -0.67 14.26
N LEU A 107 0.92 -1.07 13.52
CA LEU A 107 2.04 -1.85 14.05
C LEU A 107 2.79 -1.10 15.13
N HIS A 108 3.06 0.19 14.93
CA HIS A 108 3.71 1.01 15.94
C HIS A 108 2.89 1.12 17.23
N LYS A 109 1.57 1.31 17.11
CA LYS A 109 0.66 1.31 18.28
C LYS A 109 0.63 -0.04 18.99
N ALA A 110 0.67 -1.14 18.25
CA ALA A 110 0.72 -2.49 18.82
C ALA A 110 2.03 -2.74 19.59
N ASP A 111 3.17 -2.33 19.02
CA ASP A 111 4.48 -2.40 19.68
C ASP A 111 4.53 -1.57 20.98
N GLN A 112 4.01 -0.34 20.96
CA GLN A 112 3.89 0.47 22.18
C GLN A 112 3.04 -0.24 23.26
N MET A 113 1.93 -0.86 22.87
CA MET A 113 1.07 -1.60 23.80
C MET A 113 1.78 -2.84 24.35
N GLU A 114 2.50 -3.56 23.51
CA GLU A 114 3.32 -4.72 23.92
C GLU A 114 4.36 -4.30 24.96
N GLN A 115 5.09 -3.22 24.72
CA GLN A 115 6.09 -2.68 25.66
C GLN A 115 5.45 -2.28 26.99
N GLN A 116 4.30 -1.62 26.97
CA GLN A 116 3.55 -1.29 28.19
C GLN A 116 3.12 -2.55 28.97
N MET A 117 2.66 -3.60 28.27
CA MET A 117 2.30 -4.87 28.90
C MET A 117 3.52 -5.56 29.50
N ARG A 118 4.65 -5.61 28.78
CA ARG A 118 5.92 -6.16 29.29
C ARG A 118 6.38 -5.43 30.56
N ALA A 119 6.31 -4.10 30.57
CA ALA A 119 6.64 -3.30 31.76
C ALA A 119 5.73 -3.65 32.95
N LYS A 120 4.42 -3.81 32.71
CA LYS A 120 3.46 -4.24 33.75
C LYS A 120 3.76 -5.64 34.27
N ILE A 121 4.11 -6.59 33.40
CA ILE A 121 4.48 -7.95 33.80
C ILE A 121 5.68 -7.91 34.76
N VAL A 122 6.73 -7.15 34.42
CA VAL A 122 7.91 -7.01 35.27
C VAL A 122 7.55 -6.36 36.62
N ASP A 123 6.71 -5.33 36.63
CA ASP A 123 6.25 -4.70 37.87
C ASP A 123 5.45 -5.67 38.75
N TYR A 124 4.53 -6.45 38.16
CA TYR A 124 3.79 -7.48 38.88
C TYR A 124 4.68 -8.60 39.40
N GLN A 125 5.69 -9.03 38.65
CA GLN A 125 6.69 -10.01 39.11
C GLN A 125 7.44 -9.48 40.34
N ARG A 126 7.93 -8.23 40.30
CA ARG A 126 8.60 -7.60 41.46
C ARG A 126 7.69 -7.53 42.69
N LYS A 127 6.43 -7.15 42.50
CA LYS A 127 5.43 -7.10 43.58
C LYS A 127 5.16 -8.49 44.17
N PHE A 128 5.07 -9.50 43.32
CA PHE A 128 4.88 -10.88 43.73
C PHE A 128 6.08 -11.39 44.53
N ASP A 129 7.31 -11.15 44.06
CA ASP A 129 8.53 -11.55 44.77
C ASP A 129 8.65 -10.86 46.13
N LYS A 130 8.36 -9.56 46.20
CA LYS A 130 8.33 -8.81 47.47
C LYS A 130 7.32 -9.40 48.46
N CYS A 131 6.11 -9.72 48.00
CA CYS A 131 5.08 -10.35 48.84
C CYS A 131 5.51 -11.75 49.30
N ARG A 132 6.15 -12.52 48.41
CA ARG A 132 6.69 -13.85 48.71
C ARG A 132 7.80 -13.79 49.76
N GLU A 133 8.70 -12.83 49.68
CA GLU A 133 9.76 -12.58 50.67
C GLU A 133 9.17 -12.17 52.03
N GLN A 134 8.21 -11.24 52.04
CA GLN A 134 7.49 -10.84 53.25
C GLN A 134 6.81 -12.03 53.93
N ARG A 135 6.12 -12.88 53.15
CA ARG A 135 5.50 -14.12 53.65
C ARG A 135 6.53 -15.05 54.29
N LYS A 136 7.67 -15.28 53.63
CA LYS A 136 8.77 -16.10 54.18
C LYS A 136 9.31 -15.53 55.49
N SER A 137 9.56 -14.22 55.53
CA SER A 137 10.07 -13.55 56.72
C SER A 137 9.11 -13.63 57.91
N LEU A 138 7.80 -13.48 57.67
CA LEU A 138 6.79 -13.62 58.72
C LEU A 138 6.70 -15.06 59.22
N GLN A 139 6.76 -16.04 58.32
CA GLN A 139 6.74 -17.46 58.68
C GLN A 139 7.97 -17.86 59.50
N GLU A 140 9.15 -17.35 59.15
CA GLU A 140 10.39 -17.54 59.93
C GLU A 140 10.26 -16.93 61.34
N ALA A 141 9.71 -15.71 61.44
CA ALA A 141 9.49 -15.04 62.72
C ALA A 141 8.52 -15.81 63.63
N ILE A 142 7.44 -16.39 63.07
CA ILE A 142 6.52 -17.27 63.81
C ILE A 142 7.24 -18.53 64.29
N ARG A 143 8.08 -19.15 63.45
CA ARG A 143 8.84 -20.35 63.85
C ARG A 143 9.81 -20.04 64.99
N GLN A 144 10.48 -18.88 64.94
CA GLN A 144 11.39 -18.44 65.98
C GLN A 144 10.67 -18.16 67.32
N SER A 145 9.51 -17.49 67.30
CA SER A 145 8.74 -17.22 68.51
C SER A 145 8.21 -18.50 69.16
N GLN A 146 7.78 -19.48 68.36
CA GLN A 146 7.37 -20.80 68.85
C GLN A 146 8.55 -21.59 69.44
N SER A 147 9.73 -21.53 68.83
CA SER A 147 10.93 -22.21 69.36
C SER A 147 11.48 -21.59 70.65
N ALA A 148 11.20 -20.31 70.90
CA ALA A 148 11.61 -19.59 72.10
C ALA A 148 10.66 -19.81 73.31
N GLY A 149 9.61 -20.63 73.18
CA GLY A 149 8.68 -20.95 74.26
C GLY A 149 7.81 -19.78 74.73
N LEU A 150 7.65 -18.74 73.90
CA LEU A 150 6.88 -17.54 74.25
C LEU A 150 5.37 -17.81 74.15
N SER A 151 4.61 -17.28 75.11
CA SER A 151 3.13 -17.32 75.11
C SER A 151 2.57 -16.71 73.80
N PRO A 152 1.49 -17.27 73.21
CA PRO A 152 0.92 -16.82 71.93
C PRO A 152 0.68 -15.31 71.87
N GLU A 153 0.25 -14.73 73.00
CA GLU A 153 -0.09 -13.31 73.15
C GLU A 153 1.15 -12.39 73.06
N SER A 154 2.31 -12.86 73.55
CA SER A 154 3.58 -12.11 73.49
C SER A 154 4.23 -12.18 72.10
N ALA A 155 4.00 -13.28 71.36
CA ALA A 155 4.51 -13.46 70.01
C ALA A 155 3.78 -12.59 68.98
N GLU A 156 2.46 -12.41 69.15
CA GLU A 156 1.62 -11.59 68.26
C GLU A 156 1.98 -10.09 68.34
N LEU A 157 2.31 -9.61 69.54
CA LEU A 157 2.68 -8.21 69.80
C LEU A 157 4.06 -7.85 69.19
N LEU A 158 4.99 -8.81 69.14
CA LEU A 158 6.30 -8.68 68.47
C LEU A 158 6.20 -8.69 66.93
N LEU A 159 5.24 -9.43 66.38
CA LEU A 159 4.96 -9.47 64.94
C LEU A 159 4.30 -8.17 64.45
N GLN A 160 3.36 -7.61 65.21
CA GLN A 160 2.71 -6.33 64.89
C GLN A 160 3.67 -5.12 64.95
N SER A 161 4.64 -5.14 65.87
CA SER A 161 5.64 -4.08 66.00
C SER A 161 6.73 -4.12 64.91
N ARG A 162 6.95 -5.26 64.25
CA ARG A 162 7.85 -5.38 63.08
C ARG A 162 7.18 -5.16 61.72
N GLY A 163 5.85 -5.30 61.62
CA GLY A 163 5.10 -5.25 60.34
C GLY A 163 4.44 -3.92 59.96
N SER A 164 4.46 -2.90 60.82
CA SER A 164 3.64 -1.70 60.60
C SER A 164 4.35 -0.59 59.82
N ARG A 165 4.26 -0.63 58.48
CA ARG A 165 4.07 0.56 57.60
C ARG A 165 3.87 0.16 56.13
N VAL A 166 2.64 -0.22 55.78
CA VAL A 166 2.09 0.10 54.45
C VAL A 166 0.61 0.43 54.62
N ARG A 167 0.30 1.73 54.63
CA ARG A 167 -1.06 2.28 54.61
C ARG A 167 -1.52 2.34 53.13
N PRO A 168 -2.73 1.90 52.76
CA PRO A 168 -3.26 2.16 51.42
C PRO A 168 -3.62 3.65 51.28
N PRO A 169 -3.48 4.27 50.08
CA PRO A 169 -3.86 5.65 49.90
C PRO A 169 -5.39 5.76 49.74
N THR A 170 -6.06 6.28 50.77
CA THR A 170 -7.42 6.83 50.67
C THR A 170 -7.33 8.27 50.19
N GLN A 171 -7.85 8.54 48.99
CA GLN A 171 -8.17 9.89 48.52
C GLN A 171 -9.23 10.52 49.44
N GLY A 172 -8.98 11.77 49.83
CA GLY A 172 -9.86 12.55 50.71
C GLY A 172 -11.16 12.96 50.03
N GLN A 173 -12.22 12.97 50.83
CA GLN A 173 -13.46 13.67 50.54
C GLN A 173 -13.42 15.06 51.19
N SER A 174 -14.04 16.03 50.53
CA SER A 174 -14.64 17.19 51.18
C SER A 174 -16.02 17.44 50.54
N ASN A 175 -17.06 17.13 51.32
CA ASN A 175 -18.41 17.71 51.49
C ASN A 175 -19.14 18.30 50.25
N SER A 176 -20.45 18.08 50.06
CA SER A 176 -21.54 18.33 51.02
C SER A 176 -22.88 17.66 50.67
N SER A 177 -23.64 17.39 51.74
CA SER A 177 -25.10 17.47 51.94
C SER A 177 -26.10 16.46 51.33
N SER A 178 -26.73 15.76 52.29
CA SER A 178 -28.17 15.45 52.47
C SER A 178 -28.87 14.45 51.55
N GLY A 179 -29.21 13.29 52.13
CA GLY A 179 -30.60 13.05 52.56
C GLY A 179 -31.53 12.29 51.62
N GLU A 180 -31.95 11.12 52.11
CA GLU A 180 -33.27 10.47 51.97
C GLU A 180 -33.54 9.44 50.86
N GLU A 181 -33.74 8.22 51.38
CA GLU A 181 -34.69 7.13 51.11
C GLU A 181 -35.44 6.94 49.77
N PHE A 182 -35.62 5.63 49.51
CA PHE A 182 -36.85 4.96 49.10
C PHE A 182 -37.05 4.55 47.62
N PHE A 183 -37.71 3.39 47.52
CA PHE A 183 -38.03 2.58 46.36
C PHE A 183 -39.05 3.22 45.41
N ASP A 184 -38.93 2.79 44.15
CA ASP A 184 -39.99 2.33 43.24
C ASP A 184 -40.29 3.13 41.95
N SER A 185 -40.34 2.34 40.88
CA SER A 185 -41.20 2.40 39.70
C SER A 185 -41.27 3.64 38.81
N ASP A 186 -40.76 3.39 37.60
CA ASP A 186 -41.46 3.50 36.32
C ASP A 186 -41.24 4.74 35.42
N ARG A 187 -40.78 4.40 34.21
CA ARG A 187 -41.38 4.76 32.92
C ARG A 187 -40.85 6.01 32.17
N GLN A 188 -40.19 5.65 31.06
CA GLN A 188 -39.95 6.39 29.80
C GLN A 188 -38.89 7.51 29.88
N SER A 189 -37.86 7.57 29.01
CA SER A 189 -37.91 7.42 27.55
C SER A 189 -36.50 7.37 26.96
N ARG A 190 -36.37 6.61 25.85
CA ARG A 190 -35.30 6.62 24.79
C ARG A 190 -34.05 5.76 25.07
N ARG A 191 -33.99 4.51 24.59
CA ARG A 191 -33.56 4.06 23.23
C ARG A 191 -32.12 4.54 22.87
N SER A 192 -31.11 3.73 22.55
CA SER A 192 -31.00 2.29 22.28
C SER A 192 -29.53 1.81 22.37
N ARG A 193 -29.37 0.54 22.77
CA ARG A 193 -28.28 -0.38 22.38
C ARG A 193 -27.96 -0.24 20.88
N GLY A 194 -26.72 -0.23 20.43
CA GLY A 194 -25.81 -1.39 20.38
C GLY A 194 -25.30 -1.47 18.93
N SER A 195 -23.99 -1.41 18.74
CA SER A 195 -23.17 -2.55 18.32
C SER A 195 -23.37 -2.98 16.85
N GLN A 196 -22.22 -2.96 16.15
CA GLN A 196 -21.82 -3.78 15.01
C GLN A 196 -21.98 -3.26 13.56
N ARG A 197 -20.81 -3.33 12.89
CA ARG A 197 -20.55 -3.61 11.47
C ARG A 197 -20.68 -2.44 10.50
N SER A 198 -19.57 -1.72 10.33
CA SER A 198 -19.32 -1.00 9.07
C SER A 198 -18.96 -2.04 8.01
N ARG A 199 -19.97 -2.41 7.21
CA ARG A 199 -19.84 -3.19 6.00
C ARG A 199 -20.30 -2.30 4.87
N ASP A 200 -19.46 -2.18 3.86
CA ASP A 200 -19.73 -1.56 2.58
C ASP A 200 -21.05 -2.06 1.98
N SER A 201 -21.89 -1.14 1.52
CA SER A 201 -22.83 -1.38 0.44
C SER A 201 -23.33 -0.04 -0.11
N PHE A 202 -22.72 0.42 -1.20
CA PHE A 202 -23.35 1.37 -2.11
C PHE A 202 -23.68 0.65 -3.42
N LEU A 203 -24.80 -0.04 -3.42
CA LEU A 203 -25.58 -0.41 -4.60
C LEU A 203 -27.05 -0.22 -4.19
N ASP A 204 -27.76 0.75 -4.79
CA ASP A 204 -28.89 0.47 -5.70
C ASP A 204 -29.58 1.78 -6.15
N MET A 205 -29.71 1.99 -7.46
CA MET A 205 -30.97 2.39 -8.11
C MET A 205 -30.87 2.33 -9.65
N ARG A 206 -31.36 1.20 -10.20
CA ARG A 206 -32.34 0.97 -11.31
C ARG A 206 -32.60 2.15 -12.30
N LYS A 207 -32.88 1.97 -13.62
CA LYS A 207 -33.78 1.00 -14.28
C LYS A 207 -33.71 1.06 -15.85
N ASP A 208 -33.84 -0.11 -16.47
CA ASP A 208 -34.33 -0.56 -17.81
C ASP A 208 -33.95 0.12 -19.15
N SER A 209 -33.35 -0.68 -20.06
CA SER A 209 -34.03 -1.14 -21.30
C SER A 209 -33.27 -2.29 -21.99
N SER A 210 -34.07 -3.18 -22.57
CA SER A 210 -33.78 -4.46 -23.24
C SER A 210 -32.86 -4.41 -24.47
N THR A 211 -32.03 -5.46 -24.66
CA THR A 211 -32.03 -6.34 -25.85
C THR A 211 -31.03 -7.51 -25.67
N SER A 212 -31.43 -8.69 -26.15
CA SER A 212 -30.71 -9.96 -26.30
C SER A 212 -29.37 -9.82 -27.07
N SER A 213 -28.36 -10.70 -26.98
CA SER A 213 -28.40 -12.15 -27.17
C SER A 213 -27.06 -12.83 -26.76
N ASP A 214 -27.16 -14.11 -26.43
CA ASP A 214 -26.26 -15.22 -26.78
C ASP A 214 -24.83 -15.39 -26.23
N SER A 215 -24.73 -16.45 -25.40
CA SER A 215 -23.91 -17.66 -25.62
C SER A 215 -22.42 -17.70 -25.27
N SER A 216 -22.18 -18.52 -24.23
CA SER A 216 -21.21 -19.64 -24.17
C SER A 216 -19.82 -19.45 -23.54
N SER A 217 -19.56 -20.37 -22.60
CA SER A 217 -18.30 -21.06 -22.32
C SER A 217 -17.08 -20.26 -21.84
N SER A 218 -16.72 -20.43 -20.57
CA SER A 218 -15.46 -21.09 -20.15
C SER A 218 -15.25 -20.98 -18.63
N ARG A 219 -15.13 -22.13 -17.97
CA ARG A 219 -14.74 -22.27 -16.54
C ARG A 219 -13.33 -21.70 -16.30
N PRO A 220 -13.04 -21.00 -15.18
CA PRO A 220 -11.67 -20.79 -14.75
C PRO A 220 -11.15 -22.01 -13.97
N ARG A 221 -9.95 -22.46 -14.36
CA ARG A 221 -9.19 -23.51 -13.69
C ARG A 221 -8.69 -23.03 -12.32
N SER A 222 -8.79 -23.93 -11.34
CA SER A 222 -8.09 -23.88 -10.05
C SER A 222 -6.59 -23.73 -10.27
N VAL A 223 -5.96 -22.78 -9.56
CA VAL A 223 -4.50 -22.69 -9.46
C VAL A 223 -4.08 -23.17 -8.07
N ASP A 224 -3.40 -24.31 -8.08
CA ASP A 224 -2.70 -24.93 -6.95
C ASP A 224 -1.62 -23.99 -6.39
N PHE A 225 -1.59 -23.84 -5.06
CA PHE A 225 -0.45 -23.29 -4.33
C PHE A 225 0.44 -24.46 -3.91
N GLY A 226 1.56 -24.65 -4.63
CA GLY A 226 2.53 -25.69 -4.31
C GLY A 226 3.96 -25.28 -4.64
N SER A 227 4.77 -25.21 -3.59
CA SER A 227 6.22 -25.45 -3.54
C SER A 227 7.19 -24.34 -3.94
N THR A 228 7.89 -23.85 -2.92
CA THR A 228 9.17 -23.15 -2.99
C THR A 228 10.27 -24.02 -3.64
N PRO A 229 11.27 -23.38 -4.26
CA PRO A 229 12.64 -23.84 -4.08
C PRO A 229 13.57 -22.72 -3.59
N SER A 230 14.54 -23.18 -2.81
CA SER A 230 15.59 -22.45 -2.13
C SER A 230 16.71 -21.99 -3.08
N SER A 231 17.55 -21.09 -2.56
CA SER A 231 18.92 -20.73 -2.97
C SER A 231 19.15 -19.98 -4.30
N ASN A 232 19.46 -18.68 -4.21
CA ASN A 232 20.80 -18.15 -4.52
C ASN A 232 20.92 -16.66 -4.17
N VAL A 233 21.76 -16.36 -3.17
CA VAL A 233 22.08 -15.01 -2.70
C VAL A 233 23.19 -14.43 -3.58
N SER A 234 22.95 -13.26 -4.18
CA SER A 234 24.00 -12.46 -4.86
C SER A 234 24.50 -11.33 -3.95
N PRO A 235 25.82 -11.08 -3.88
CA PRO A 235 26.43 -10.16 -2.91
C PRO A 235 26.56 -8.74 -3.50
N SER A 236 25.50 -7.93 -3.39
CA SER A 236 25.54 -6.51 -3.78
C SER A 236 25.04 -5.56 -2.69
N ALA A 237 24.44 -6.08 -1.62
CA ALA A 237 23.93 -5.26 -0.50
C ALA A 237 25.03 -4.82 0.50
N SER A 238 26.16 -5.53 0.56
CA SER A 238 27.20 -5.28 1.58
C SER A 238 28.06 -4.04 1.33
N ARG A 239 28.07 -3.49 0.11
CA ARG A 239 28.92 -2.33 -0.23
C ARG A 239 28.29 -0.97 0.11
N ILE A 240 26.99 -0.91 0.36
CA ILE A 240 26.29 0.35 0.63
C ILE A 240 26.36 0.73 2.11
N SER A 241 26.39 -0.25 3.03
CA SER A 241 26.50 0.02 4.47
C SER A 241 27.87 0.56 4.89
N ASP A 242 28.97 0.14 4.25
CA ASP A 242 30.32 0.61 4.59
C ASP A 242 30.60 2.06 4.16
N GLN A 243 29.86 2.57 3.17
CA GLN A 243 30.05 3.93 2.67
C GLN A 243 29.37 4.99 3.57
N LEU A 244 28.32 4.60 4.31
CA LEU A 244 27.62 5.50 5.24
C LEU A 244 28.33 5.65 6.59
N HIS A 245 29.08 4.64 7.05
CA HIS A 245 29.85 4.74 8.30
C HIS A 245 31.11 5.62 8.18
N ARG A 246 31.69 5.74 6.98
CA ARG A 246 32.88 6.58 6.75
C ARG A 246 32.62 8.09 6.69
N MET A 247 31.36 8.52 6.57
CA MET A 247 31.03 9.96 6.46
C MET A 247 30.68 10.62 7.81
N GLN A 248 30.53 9.87 8.90
CA GLN A 248 30.19 10.44 10.21
C GLN A 248 31.39 10.73 11.12
N ILE A 249 32.60 10.31 10.74
CA ILE A 249 33.83 10.59 11.51
C ILE A 249 34.68 11.59 10.73
N LYS A 250 34.22 12.84 10.65
CA LYS A 250 35.04 14.03 10.35
C LYS A 250 34.18 15.28 10.50
N ARG A 251 34.11 15.79 11.72
CA ARG A 251 33.97 17.23 11.97
C ARG A 251 34.96 17.63 13.08
N PRO A 252 35.62 18.78 12.92
CA PRO A 252 36.70 19.24 13.80
C PRO A 252 36.21 19.53 15.22
#